data_AF-A0A4Q9RPC3-F1
#
_entry.id   AF-A0A4Q9RPC3-F1
#
_cell.length_a   1.000
_cell.length_b   1.000
_cell.length_c   1.000
_cell.angle_alpha   90.00
_cell.angle_beta   90.00
_cell.angle_gamma   90.00
#
_symmetry.space_group_name_H-M   'P 1'
#
loop_
_entity.id
_entity.type
_entity.pdbx_description
1 polymer ?
#
loop_
_entity_poly.entity_id
_entity_poly.type
_entity_poly.pdbx_seq_one_letter_code
_entity_poly.pdbx_strand_id
1 'polypeptide(L)'
;MRKFLVILGFIAAVLAVVLAVTPLSNIALIPAIVAFILGLAIFYLSKKQNQSKKVVQYIFILTIVSIGITTYKSVFNEVEVGDTEELQERADESVEDSKEILEDLDIEEIDDIDMEELDGLEID
;
A
#
# COMPACT_ATOMS: atom_id res chain seq x y z
N MET A 1 -11.09 25.45 -18.71
CA MET A 1 -10.07 24.41 -18.42
C MET A 1 -9.19 24.71 -17.20
N ARG A 2 -8.74 25.94 -16.94
CA ARG A 2 -7.93 26.28 -15.75
C ARG A 2 -8.55 25.86 -14.40
N LYS A 3 -9.86 26.09 -14.21
CA LYS A 3 -10.58 25.74 -12.97
C LYS A 3 -10.50 24.24 -12.67
N PHE A 4 -10.62 23.40 -13.70
CA PHE A 4 -10.49 21.93 -13.57
C PHE A 4 -9.09 21.51 -13.12
N LEU A 5 -8.04 22.08 -13.72
CA LEU A 5 -6.65 21.82 -13.30
C LEU A 5 -6.39 22.26 -11.85
N VAL A 6 -6.94 23.41 -11.46
CA VAL A 6 -6.84 23.92 -10.09
C VAL A 6 -7.53 22.98 -9.09
N ILE A 7 -8.75 22.54 -9.39
CA ILE A 7 -9.51 21.63 -8.52
C ILE A 7 -8.77 20.30 -8.39
N LEU A 8 -8.30 19.74 -9.51
CA LEU A 8 -7.57 18.47 -9.52
C LEU A 8 -6.24 18.57 -8.74
N GLY A 9 -5.47 19.64 -8.96
CA GLY A 9 -4.21 19.89 -8.25
C GLY A 9 -4.41 20.14 -6.75
N PHE A 10 -5.51 20.81 -6.38
CA PHE A 10 -5.85 21.05 -4.98
C PHE A 10 -6.24 19.75 -4.27
N ILE A 11 -7.08 18.91 -4.90
CA ILE A 11 -7.46 17.60 -4.35
C ILE A 11 -6.23 16.71 -4.21
N ALA A 12 -5.36 16.66 -5.22
CA ALA A 12 -4.11 15.90 -5.16
C ALA A 12 -3.18 16.37 -4.03
N ALA A 13 -3.07 17.68 -3.80
CA ALA A 13 -2.28 18.25 -2.71
C ALA A 13 -2.86 17.90 -1.34
N VAL A 14 -4.18 17.95 -1.18
CA VAL A 14 -4.85 17.54 0.06
C VAL A 14 -4.66 16.05 0.33
N LEU A 15 -4.84 15.20 -0.69
CA LEU A 15 -4.59 13.76 -0.59
C LEU A 15 -3.14 13.46 -0.20
N ALA A 16 -2.18 14.16 -0.80
CA ALA A 16 -0.77 14.02 -0.46
C ALA A 16 -0.49 14.35 1.02
N VAL A 17 -1.08 15.44 1.54
CA VAL A 17 -0.93 15.79 2.96
C VAL A 17 -1.57 14.75 3.87
N VAL A 18 -2.79 14.29 3.56
CA VAL A 18 -3.47 13.27 4.35
C VAL A 18 -2.64 11.98 4.39
N LEU A 19 -2.19 11.48 3.24
CA LEU A 19 -1.37 10.28 3.17
C LEU A 19 0.00 10.47 3.84
N ALA A 20 0.61 11.65 3.75
CA ALA A 20 1.90 11.94 4.39
C ALA A 20 1.84 11.86 5.92
N VAL A 21 0.71 12.23 6.53
CA VAL A 21 0.54 12.17 7.98
C VAL A 21 0.25 10.73 8.45
N THR A 22 -0.38 9.90 7.62
CA THR A 22 -0.63 8.47 7.92
C THR A 22 0.65 7.62 7.87
N PRO A 23 0.66 6.37 8.36
CA PRO A 23 1.75 5.42 8.07
C PRO A 23 1.90 5.17 6.56
N LEU A 24 0.89 5.41 5.73
CA LEU A 24 1.00 5.27 4.27
C LEU A 24 1.83 6.38 3.57
N SER A 25 2.74 7.05 4.31
CA SER A 25 3.54 8.17 3.82
C SER A 25 4.40 7.80 2.61
N ASN A 26 4.83 6.55 2.48
CA ASN A 26 5.57 6.05 1.32
C ASN A 26 4.78 6.20 0.00
N ILE A 27 3.46 6.01 0.06
CA ILE A 27 2.55 6.11 -1.09
C ILE A 27 2.21 7.59 -1.38
N ALA A 28 2.32 8.48 -0.38
CA ALA A 28 2.04 9.91 -0.49
C ALA A 28 2.92 10.64 -1.51
N LEU A 29 4.10 10.09 -1.85
CA LEU A 29 5.00 10.64 -2.86
C LEU A 29 4.34 10.77 -4.24
N ILE A 30 3.50 9.80 -4.63
CA ILE A 30 2.84 9.79 -5.94
C ILE A 30 1.89 10.98 -6.10
N PRO A 31 0.86 11.18 -5.23
CA PRO A 31 0.00 12.35 -5.32
C PRO A 31 0.75 13.66 -5.10
N ALA A 32 1.83 13.67 -4.30
CA ALA A 32 2.68 14.86 -4.11
C ALA A 32 3.36 15.31 -5.42
N ILE A 33 3.97 14.39 -6.17
CA ILE A 33 4.62 14.67 -7.46
C ILE A 33 3.58 15.15 -8.47
N VAL A 34 2.42 14.50 -8.54
CA VAL A 34 1.33 14.90 -9.44
C VAL A 34 0.84 16.31 -9.11
N ALA A 35 0.63 16.61 -7.82
CA ALA A 35 0.24 17.94 -7.36
C ALA A 35 1.28 19.01 -7.70
N PHE A 36 2.58 18.67 -7.62
CA PHE A 36 3.67 19.57 -7.98
C PHE A 36 3.66 19.92 -9.47
N ILE A 37 3.54 18.92 -10.34
CA ILE A 37 3.50 19.12 -11.80
C ILE A 37 2.26 19.93 -12.19
N LEU A 38 1.10 19.60 -11.63
CA LEU A 38 -0.14 20.35 -11.85
C LEU A 38 -0.01 21.80 -11.34
N GLY A 39 0.61 22.00 -10.17
CA GLY A 39 0.93 23.32 -9.61
C GLY A 39 1.78 24.15 -10.56
N LEU A 40 2.83 23.56 -11.16
CA LEU A 40 3.66 24.20 -12.19
C LEU A 40 2.85 24.56 -13.44
N ALA A 41 2.02 23.64 -13.93
CA ALA A 41 1.18 23.87 -15.09
C ALA A 41 0.20 25.04 -14.86
N ILE A 42 -0.42 25.08 -13.68
CA ILE A 42 -1.31 26.19 -13.27
C ILE A 42 -0.52 27.50 -13.17
N PHE A 43 0.69 27.49 -12.61
CA PHE A 43 1.56 28.67 -12.51
C PHE A 43 1.84 29.28 -13.88
N TYR A 44 2.24 28.44 -14.83
CA TYR A 44 2.53 28.88 -16.20
C TYR A 44 1.27 29.47 -16.88
N LEU A 45 0.12 28.83 -16.70
CA LEU A 45 -1.15 29.30 -17.25
C LEU A 45 -1.65 30.61 -16.58
N SER A 46 -1.31 30.81 -15.30
CA SER A 46 -1.69 32.00 -14.53
C SER A 46 -0.88 33.23 -14.93
N LYS A 47 0.37 33.04 -15.39
CA LYS A 47 1.23 34.11 -15.94
C LYS A 47 0.59 34.76 -17.18
N LYS A 48 -0.17 34.00 -17.97
CA LYS A 48 -0.80 34.46 -19.21
C LYS A 48 -2.12 35.22 -19.02
N GLN A 49 -2.74 35.14 -17.84
CA GLN A 49 -4.12 35.61 -17.62
C GLN A 49 -4.25 36.72 -16.57
N ASN A 50 -3.15 37.22 -15.99
CA ASN A 50 -3.13 38.25 -14.93
C ASN A 50 -4.07 37.94 -13.73
N GLN A 51 -4.25 36.65 -13.43
CA GLN A 51 -5.15 36.17 -12.37
C GLN A 51 -4.37 35.93 -11.07
N SER A 52 -5.06 36.04 -9.93
CA SER A 52 -4.45 35.93 -8.60
C SER A 52 -3.62 34.64 -8.44
N LYS A 53 -2.34 34.79 -8.08
CA LYS A 53 -1.40 33.68 -7.87
C LYS A 53 -1.57 32.97 -6.52
N LYS A 54 -2.47 33.46 -5.65
CA LYS A 54 -2.70 32.94 -4.28
C LYS A 54 -2.99 31.44 -4.26
N VAL A 55 -3.80 30.94 -5.19
CA VAL A 55 -4.18 29.51 -5.24
C VAL A 55 -2.96 28.61 -5.52
N VAL A 56 -2.07 29.04 -6.42
CA VAL A 56 -0.84 28.30 -6.73
C VAL A 56 0.09 28.29 -5.52
N GLN A 57 0.18 29.41 -4.80
CA GLN A 57 0.99 29.52 -3.59
C GLN A 57 0.50 28.55 -2.50
N TYR A 58 -0.81 28.40 -2.30
CA TYR A 58 -1.35 27.41 -1.36
C TYR A 58 -1.01 25.97 -1.75
N ILE A 59 -1.16 25.61 -3.03
CA ILE A 59 -0.80 24.26 -3.53
C ILE A 59 0.68 23.98 -3.27
N PHE A 60 1.57 24.91 -3.62
CA PHE A 60 3.00 24.75 -3.41
C PHE A 60 3.37 24.59 -1.93
N ILE A 61 2.78 25.40 -1.04
CA ILE A 61 3.02 25.30 0.40
C ILE A 61 2.56 23.92 0.92
N LEU A 62 1.35 23.46 0.53
CA LEU A 62 0.86 22.14 0.91
C LEU A 62 1.81 21.02 0.43
N THR A 63 2.27 21.08 -0.82
CA THR A 63 3.17 20.08 -1.39
C THR A 63 4.52 20.05 -0.68
N ILE A 64 5.11 21.20 -0.37
CA ILE A 64 6.40 21.28 0.33
C ILE A 64 6.28 20.70 1.75
N VAL A 65 5.21 21.03 2.46
CA VAL A 65 4.94 20.49 3.81
C VAL A 65 4.75 18.98 3.76
N SER A 66 3.97 18.47 2.79
CA SER A 66 3.77 17.03 2.58
C SER A 66 5.10 16.31 2.34
N ILE A 67 5.95 16.83 1.45
CA ILE A 67 7.27 16.25 1.17
C ILE A 67 8.13 16.26 2.45
N GLY A 68 8.16 17.35 3.21
CA GLY A 68 8.91 17.43 4.46
C GLY A 68 8.49 16.37 5.49
N ILE A 69 7.17 16.18 5.66
CA ILE A 69 6.63 15.16 6.57
C ILE A 69 6.96 13.75 6.06
N THR A 70 6.75 13.48 4.77
CA THR A 70 7.05 12.17 4.17
C THR A 70 8.53 11.83 4.27
N THR A 71 9.44 12.77 3.96
CA THR A 71 10.88 12.56 4.08
C THR A 71 11.30 12.37 5.54
N TYR A 72 10.75 13.15 6.47
CA TYR A 72 11.03 12.98 7.89
C TYR A 72 10.61 11.59 8.39
N LYS A 73 9.39 11.16 8.08
CA LYS A 73 8.93 9.81 8.41
C LYS A 73 9.80 8.76 7.73
N SER A 74 10.06 8.87 6.44
CA SER A 74 10.85 7.89 5.68
C SER A 74 12.28 7.69 6.19
N VAL A 75 12.89 8.70 6.83
CA VAL A 75 14.28 8.62 7.31
C VAL A 75 14.36 8.29 8.81
N PHE A 76 13.39 8.73 9.61
CA PHE A 76 13.47 8.64 11.08
C PHE A 76 12.43 7.73 11.74
N ASN A 77 11.36 7.36 11.03
CA ASN A 77 10.37 6.39 11.52
C ASN A 77 10.29 5.24 10.53
N GLU A 78 10.76 4.07 10.95
CA GLU A 78 10.38 2.84 10.26
C GLU A 78 8.85 2.77 10.30
N VAL A 79 8.24 2.84 9.13
CA VAL A 79 6.79 2.87 9.00
C VAL A 79 6.32 1.48 9.35
N GLU A 80 6.09 1.25 10.63
CA GLU A 80 5.46 0.05 11.13
C GLU A 80 4.00 0.07 10.65
N VAL A 81 3.77 -0.60 9.52
CA VAL A 81 2.44 -0.99 9.09
C VAL A 81 1.97 -2.01 10.12
N GLY A 82 0.88 -1.69 10.82
CA GLY A 82 0.49 -2.30 12.10
C GLY A 82 0.81 -3.78 12.23
N ASP A 83 1.47 -4.12 13.33
CA ASP A 83 1.76 -5.45 13.86
C ASP A 83 1.95 -6.54 12.79
N THR A 84 2.85 -6.25 11.83
CA THR A 84 3.23 -7.27 10.83
C THR A 84 3.91 -8.44 11.52
N GLU A 85 4.55 -8.20 12.67
CA GLU A 85 5.06 -9.25 13.57
C GLU A 85 3.94 -10.10 14.16
N GLU A 86 2.88 -9.53 14.78
CA GLU A 86 1.74 -10.33 15.27
C GLU A 86 1.03 -11.11 14.14
N LEU A 87 0.92 -10.54 12.93
CA LEU A 87 0.35 -11.24 11.78
C LEU A 87 1.24 -12.39 11.29
N GLN A 88 2.57 -12.23 11.39
CA GLN A 88 3.54 -13.25 11.03
C GLN A 88 3.59 -14.35 12.10
N GLU A 89 3.55 -13.98 13.38
CA GLU A 89 3.47 -14.89 14.52
C GLU A 89 2.19 -15.75 14.46
N ARG A 90 1.02 -15.15 14.18
CA ARG A 90 -0.22 -15.93 13.99
C ARG A 90 -0.20 -16.83 12.76
N ALA A 91 0.50 -16.44 11.70
CA ALA A 91 0.64 -17.27 10.51
C ALA A 91 1.57 -18.46 10.78
N ASP A 92 2.67 -18.22 11.50
CA ASP A 92 3.62 -19.26 11.92
C ASP A 92 2.97 -20.19 12.96
N GLU A 93 2.23 -19.67 13.93
CA GLU A 93 1.42 -20.43 14.90
C GLU A 93 0.38 -21.31 14.19
N SER A 94 -0.33 -20.78 13.20
CA SER A 94 -1.29 -21.55 12.39
C SER A 94 -0.63 -22.67 11.58
N VAL A 95 0.61 -22.48 11.14
CA VAL A 95 1.39 -23.50 10.41
C VAL A 95 1.92 -24.56 11.38
N GLU A 96 2.41 -24.16 12.55
CA GLU A 96 2.89 -25.07 13.59
C GLU A 96 1.74 -25.94 14.11
N ASP A 97 0.59 -25.36 14.44
CA ASP A 97 -0.64 -26.05 14.84
C ASP A 97 -1.10 -27.06 13.76
N SER A 98 -1.03 -26.67 12.49
CA SER A 98 -1.33 -27.59 11.38
C SER A 98 -0.34 -28.76 11.27
N LYS A 99 0.94 -28.55 11.60
CA LYS A 99 1.94 -29.63 11.60
C LYS A 99 1.75 -30.56 12.78
N GLU A 100 1.50 -30.01 13.97
CA GLU A 100 1.23 -30.80 15.18
C GLU A 100 0.00 -31.70 14.96
N ILE A 101 -1.09 -31.15 14.39
CA ILE A 101 -2.26 -31.94 14.00
C ILE A 101 -1.89 -33.06 13.02
N LEU A 102 -1.01 -32.82 12.05
CA LEU A 102 -0.59 -33.84 11.07
C LEU A 102 0.38 -34.88 11.63
N GLU A 103 1.20 -34.52 12.62
CA GLU A 103 2.11 -35.44 13.32
C GLU A 103 1.34 -36.33 14.31
N ASP A 104 0.29 -35.78 14.95
CA ASP A 104 -0.64 -36.51 15.81
C ASP A 104 -1.63 -37.39 15.00
N LEU A 105 -1.72 -37.22 13.68
CA LEU A 105 -2.37 -38.20 12.81
C LEU A 105 -1.46 -39.45 12.75
N ASP A 106 -1.82 -40.51 13.45
CA ASP A 106 -1.21 -41.84 13.31
C ASP A 106 -1.50 -42.40 11.88
N ILE A 107 -0.56 -42.18 10.94
CA ILE A 107 -0.65 -42.67 9.55
C ILE A 107 -0.22 -44.15 9.44
N GLU A 108 0.32 -44.75 10.51
CA GLU A 108 0.79 -46.14 10.53
C GLU A 108 -0.31 -47.18 10.23
N GLU A 109 -1.60 -46.83 10.27
CA GLU A 109 -2.71 -47.73 9.92
C GLU A 109 -3.05 -47.76 8.41
N ILE A 110 -2.45 -46.89 7.58
CA ILE A 110 -2.73 -46.81 6.13
C ILE A 110 -1.81 -47.74 5.31
N ASP A 111 -0.65 -48.13 5.84
CA ASP A 111 0.32 -49.00 5.14
C ASP A 111 -0.16 -50.47 5.02
N ASP A 112 -1.22 -50.87 5.73
CA ASP A 112 -1.84 -52.22 5.67
C ASP A 112 -2.96 -52.34 4.61
N ILE A 113 -3.16 -51.35 3.75
CA ILE A 113 -3.98 -51.57 2.55
C ILE A 113 -3.10 -52.26 1.50
N ASP A 114 -3.07 -53.59 1.59
CA ASP A 114 -2.46 -54.49 0.63
C ASP A 114 -2.86 -54.07 -0.80
N MET A 115 -1.89 -53.54 -1.54
CA MET A 115 -2.00 -53.18 -2.95
C MET A 115 -2.16 -54.41 -3.87
N GLU A 116 -2.35 -55.61 -3.31
CA GLU A 116 -2.58 -56.89 -4.00
C GLU A 116 -4.05 -57.11 -4.41
N GLU A 117 -5.03 -56.38 -3.87
CA GLU A 117 -6.45 -56.62 -4.21
C GLU A 117 -6.92 -55.91 -5.50
N LEU A 118 -6.03 -55.22 -6.23
CA LEU A 118 -6.34 -54.52 -7.48
C LEU A 118 -6.02 -55.30 -8.77
N ASP A 119 -5.54 -56.55 -8.66
CA ASP A 119 -5.23 -57.41 -9.83
C ASP A 119 -6.36 -58.42 -10.16
N GLY A 120 -7.54 -58.30 -9.52
CA GLY A 120 -8.61 -59.31 -9.59
C GLY A 120 -9.88 -58.97 -10.37
N LEU A 121 -10.03 -57.75 -10.90
CA LEU A 121 -11.22 -57.39 -11.70
C LEU A 121 -10.86 -57.42 -13.19
N GLU A 122 -10.76 -58.65 -13.72
CA GLU A 122 -10.99 -58.90 -15.14
C GLU A 122 -12.32 -58.26 -15.53
N ILE A 123 -12.24 -57.32 -16.47
CA ILE A 123 -13.38 -56.76 -17.18
C ILE A 123 -13.74 -57.79 -18.26
N ASP A 124 -14.87 -58.48 -18.08
CA ASP A 124 -15.61 -59.14 -19.17
C ASP A 124 -16.73 -58.20 -19.67
#